data_AF-A0A929H5I0-F1
#
_entry.id   AF-A0A929H5I0-F1
#
_cell.length_a   1.000
_cell.length_b   1.000
_cell.length_c   1.000
_cell.angle_alpha   90.00
_cell.angle_beta   90.00
_cell.angle_gamma   90.00
#
_symmetry.space_group_name_H-M   'P 1'
#
loop_
_entity.id
_entity.type
_entity.pdbx_description
1 polymer ?
#
loop_
_entity_poly.entity_id
_entity_poly.type
_entity_poly.pdbx_seq_one_letter_code
_entity_poly.pdbx_strand_id
1 'polypeptide(L)'
;MGETCVGIKITVDSYYHRDEFDDWLAGGKVEYGDDRYYWSAENSNWGFGWDIQPIPEEEWAGIGEDRFSEIISLIGNCLNKHRTEYVF
;
A
#
# COMPACT_ATOMS: atom_id res chain seq x y z
N MET A 1 20.75 23.75 2.85
CA MET A 1 20.36 22.39 3.27
C MET A 1 19.05 22.13 2.57
N GLY A 2 19.09 21.40 1.46
CA GLY A 2 17.90 21.10 0.67
C GLY A 2 17.11 20.02 1.40
N GLU A 3 15.96 20.39 1.95
CA GLU A 3 14.95 19.46 2.42
C GLU A 3 14.58 18.59 1.21
N THR A 4 15.11 17.37 1.17
CA THR A 4 14.68 16.41 0.17
C THR A 4 13.30 16.01 0.64
N CYS A 5 12.25 16.58 0.04
CA CYS A 5 10.89 16.07 0.22
C CYS A 5 10.96 14.60 -0.18
N VAL A 6 11.00 13.72 0.82
CA VAL A 6 11.00 12.27 0.60
C VAL A 6 9.62 11.95 0.06
N GLY A 7 9.51 11.89 -1.26
CA GLY A 7 8.24 11.64 -1.94
C GLY A 7 7.78 10.22 -1.70
N ILE A 8 6.47 10.04 -1.52
CA ILE A 8 5.85 8.72 -1.34
C ILE A 8 5.45 8.23 -2.72
N LYS A 9 6.00 7.09 -3.15
CA LYS A 9 5.55 6.42 -4.37
C LYS A 9 4.82 5.13 -4.01
N ILE A 10 3.54 5.06 -4.34
CA ILE A 10 2.70 3.87 -4.15
C ILE A 10 2.50 3.23 -5.53
N THR A 11 2.87 1.96 -5.65
CA THR A 11 2.59 1.14 -6.82
C THR A 11 1.58 0.08 -6.41
N VAL A 12 0.42 0.05 -7.06
CA VAL A 12 -0.58 -1.00 -6.92
C VAL A 12 -0.35 -1.99 -8.04
N ASP A 13 0.09 -3.19 -7.68
CA ASP A 13 0.26 -4.30 -8.59
C ASP A 13 -0.91 -5.28 -8.39
N SER A 14 -1.83 -5.30 -9.35
CA SER A 14 -2.97 -6.22 -9.37
C SER A 14 -2.60 -7.65 -9.77
N TYR A 15 -1.30 -7.98 -9.83
CA TYR A 15 -0.78 -9.30 -10.18
C TYR A 15 0.02 -9.98 -9.06
N TYR A 16 -0.04 -9.45 -7.82
CA TYR A 16 0.62 -10.09 -6.68
C TYR A 16 -0.05 -11.44 -6.34
N HIS A 17 0.57 -12.52 -6.80
CA HIS A 17 0.22 -13.94 -6.58
C HIS A 17 -1.07 -14.46 -7.23
N ARG A 18 -1.00 -14.69 -8.54
CA ARG A 18 -2.10 -15.20 -9.38
C ARG A 18 -2.34 -16.73 -9.36
N ASP A 19 -1.83 -17.46 -8.37
CA ASP A 19 -1.96 -18.94 -8.37
C ASP A 19 -2.62 -19.54 -7.11
N GLU A 20 -2.81 -18.81 -6.00
CA GLU A 20 -3.38 -19.41 -4.78
C GLU A 20 -4.50 -18.62 -4.09
N PHE A 21 -4.92 -17.48 -4.66
CA PHE A 21 -5.76 -16.55 -3.92
C PHE A 21 -6.76 -15.85 -4.85
N ASP A 22 -8.05 -16.05 -4.51
CA ASP A 22 -9.28 -15.63 -5.20
C ASP A 22 -9.27 -14.16 -5.70
N ASP A 23 -10.09 -13.86 -6.72
CA ASP A 23 -10.25 -12.63 -7.53
C ASP A 23 -10.34 -11.26 -6.78
N TRP A 24 -10.15 -11.19 -5.47
CA TRP A 24 -10.36 -10.02 -4.60
C TRP A 24 -9.11 -9.51 -3.88
N LEU A 25 -7.92 -9.94 -4.31
CA LEU A 25 -6.65 -9.53 -3.71
C LEU A 25 -5.91 -8.54 -4.61
N ALA A 26 -5.58 -7.39 -4.02
CA ALA A 26 -4.67 -6.40 -4.57
C ALA A 26 -3.39 -6.42 -3.75
N GLY A 27 -2.29 -5.97 -4.33
CA GLY A 27 -1.06 -5.78 -3.56
C GLY A 27 -0.22 -4.70 -4.18
N GLY A 28 0.97 -4.52 -3.62
CA GLY A 28 1.87 -3.54 -4.16
C GLY A 28 3.04 -3.24 -3.26
N LYS A 29 3.67 -2.11 -3.58
CA LYS A 29 4.78 -1.57 -2.81
C LYS A 29 4.60 -0.08 -2.59
N VAL A 30 5.19 0.39 -1.49
CA VAL A 30 5.38 1.79 -1.16
C VAL A 30 6.87 2.04 -1.11
N GLU A 31 7.33 3.03 -1.85
CA GLU A 31 8.70 3.49 -1.85
C GLU A 31 8.73 4.83 -1.14
N TYR A 32 9.51 4.90 -0.07
CA TYR A 32 9.64 6.07 0.78
C TYR A 32 11.13 6.35 1.01
N GLY A 33 11.69 7.27 0.23
CA GLY A 33 13.13 7.51 0.23
C GLY A 33 13.88 6.29 -0.29
N ASP A 34 14.80 5.76 0.52
CA ASP A 34 15.53 4.52 0.22
C ASP A 34 14.79 3.26 0.72
N ASP A 35 13.74 3.44 1.54
CA ASP A 35 12.97 2.33 2.09
C ASP A 35 11.89 1.87 1.12
N ARG A 36 11.67 0.55 1.09
CA ARG A 36 10.60 -0.08 0.30
C ARG A 36 9.81 -1.02 1.18
N TYR A 37 8.50 -0.80 1.19
CA TYR A 37 7.55 -1.56 1.97
C TYR A 37 6.57 -2.26 1.05
N TYR A 38 6.20 -3.50 1.35
CA TYR A 38 5.21 -4.25 0.57
C TYR A 38 3.89 -4.32 1.34
N TRP A 39 2.80 -4.44 0.61
CA TRP A 39 1.46 -4.55 1.18
C TRP A 39 0.57 -5.43 0.31
N SER A 40 -0.44 -6.02 0.94
CA SER A 40 -1.57 -6.66 0.29
C SER A 40 -2.86 -6.01 0.74
N ALA A 41 -3.91 -6.17 -0.03
CA ALA A 41 -5.24 -5.78 0.37
C ALA A 41 -6.26 -6.81 -0.11
N GLU A 42 -7.16 -7.22 0.77
CA GLU A 42 -8.32 -8.03 0.43
C GLU A 42 -9.57 -7.16 0.38
N ASN A 43 -10.39 -7.32 -0.65
CA ASN A 43 -11.70 -6.67 -0.66
C ASN A 43 -12.65 -7.44 0.24
N SER A 44 -12.94 -6.89 1.43
CA SER A 44 -13.89 -7.50 2.33
C SER A 44 -15.30 -7.35 1.74
N ASN A 45 -15.84 -8.46 1.22
CA ASN A 45 -17.17 -8.53 0.61
C ASN A 45 -18.33 -8.20 1.58
N TRP A 46 -18.01 -7.88 2.84
CA TRP A 46 -18.93 -7.42 3.88
C TRP A 46 -19.23 -5.91 3.83
N GLY A 47 -18.79 -5.20 2.78
CA GLY A 47 -19.07 -3.78 2.59
C GLY A 47 -18.19 -2.83 3.39
N PHE A 48 -17.11 -3.36 4.00
CA PHE A 48 -16.13 -2.58 4.76
C PHE A 48 -15.00 -2.01 3.89
N GLY A 49 -14.95 -2.38 2.61
CA GLY A 49 -13.93 -1.91 1.66
C GLY A 49 -12.69 -2.80 1.65
N TRP A 50 -11.56 -2.22 1.25
CA TRP A 50 -10.28 -2.92 1.18
C TRP A 50 -9.63 -2.99 2.58
N ASP A 51 -9.38 -4.21 3.06
CA ASP A 51 -8.56 -4.47 4.24
C ASP A 51 -7.10 -4.54 3.79
N ILE A 52 -6.29 -3.55 4.16
CA ILE A 52 -4.92 -3.38 3.69
C ILE A 52 -3.96 -3.83 4.80
N GLN A 53 -3.07 -4.76 4.47
CA GLN A 53 -2.12 -5.35 5.41
C GLN A 53 -0.66 -5.15 4.95
N PRO A 54 0.25 -4.77 5.86
CA PRO A 54 1.68 -4.69 5.58
C PRO A 54 2.30 -6.08 5.44
N ILE A 55 3.25 -6.24 4.50
CA ILE A 55 4.01 -7.47 4.28
C ILE A 55 5.52 -7.18 4.23
N PRO A 56 6.35 -7.79 5.09
CA PRO A 56 5.99 -8.29 6.42
C PRO A 56 5.77 -7.11 7.39
N GLU A 57 4.91 -7.30 8.39
CA GLU A 57 4.53 -6.26 9.38
C GLU A 57 5.75 -5.63 10.09
N GLU A 58 6.80 -6.42 10.32
CA GLU A 58 8.04 -5.98 10.97
C GLU A 58 8.75 -4.85 10.24
N GLU A 59 8.69 -4.80 8.90
CA GLU A 59 9.35 -3.74 8.14
C GLU A 59 8.65 -2.40 8.37
N TRP A 60 7.34 -2.42 8.56
CA TRP A 60 6.54 -1.21 8.75
C TRP A 60 6.60 -0.65 10.18
N ALA A 61 7.15 -1.39 11.14
CA ALA A 61 7.28 -0.95 12.53
C ALA A 61 8.09 0.35 12.69
N GLY A 62 8.98 0.66 11.73
CA GLY A 62 9.80 1.87 11.73
C GLY A 62 9.13 3.14 11.19
N ILE A 63 7.97 3.03 10.53
CA ILE A 63 7.35 4.15 9.78
C ILE A 63 6.65 5.17 10.69
N GLY A 64 6.28 4.78 11.91
CA GLY A 64 5.48 5.59 12.84
C GLY A 64 3.98 5.57 12.50
N GLU A 65 3.14 5.57 13.53
CA GLU A 65 1.68 5.34 13.40
C GLU A 65 0.99 6.38 12.49
N ASP A 66 1.31 7.66 12.62
CA ASP A 66 0.73 8.73 11.80
C ASP A 66 0.98 8.51 10.29
N ARG A 67 2.22 8.14 9.95
CA ARG A 67 2.59 7.88 8.55
C ARG A 67 2.04 6.57 8.03
N PHE A 68 2.01 5.54 8.89
CA PHE A 68 1.36 4.29 8.55
C PHE A 68 -0.10 4.55 8.15
N SER A 69 -0.84 5.29 8.99
CA SER A 69 -2.23 5.69 8.73
C SER A 69 -2.37 6.49 7.42
N GLU A 70 -1.46 7.44 7.15
CA GLU A 70 -1.45 8.19 5.90
C GLU A 70 -1.24 7.29 4.67
N ILE A 71 -0.25 6.40 4.71
CA ILE A 71 0.05 5.48 3.61
C ILE A 71 -1.13 4.53 3.34
N ILE A 72 -1.72 3.95 4.38
CA ILE A 72 -2.89 3.06 4.26
C ILE A 72 -4.08 3.81 3.64
N SER A 73 -4.34 5.05 4.06
CA SER A 73 -5.40 5.89 3.48
C SER A 73 -5.15 6.19 1.99
N LEU A 74 -3.90 6.48 1.62
CA LEU A 74 -3.51 6.70 0.22
C LEU A 74 -3.67 5.44 -0.64
N ILE A 75 -3.26 4.27 -0.13
CA ILE A 75 -3.46 2.98 -0.79
C ILE A 75 -4.96 2.72 -1.01
N GLY A 76 -5.78 2.88 0.04
CA GLY A 76 -7.23 2.70 -0.05
C GLY A 76 -7.89 3.64 -1.06
N ASN A 77 -7.42 4.89 -1.17
CA ASN A 77 -7.88 5.82 -2.19
C ASN A 77 -7.48 5.38 -3.62
N CYS A 78 -6.28 4.82 -3.78
CA CYS A 78 -5.82 4.27 -5.05
C CYS A 78 -6.68 3.07 -5.48
N LEU A 79 -6.93 2.14 -4.57
CA LEU A 79 -7.78 0.97 -4.79
C LEU A 79 -9.22 1.38 -5.17
N ASN A 80 -9.83 2.30 -4.41
CA ASN A 80 -11.18 2.81 -4.71
C ASN A 80 -11.28 3.55 -6.06
N LYS A 81 -10.21 4.23 -6.48
CA LYS A 81 -10.17 4.95 -7.77
C LYS A 81 -9.62 4.10 -8.92
N HIS A 82 -9.34 2.82 -8.68
CA HIS A 82 -8.68 1.93 -9.64
C HIS A 82 -7.39 2.53 -10.23
N ARG A 83 -6.61 3.25 -9.41
CA ARG A 83 -5.31 3.81 -9.78
C ARG A 83 -4.21 2.79 -9.51
N THR A 84 -3.34 2.60 -10.48
CA THR A 84 -2.21 1.67 -10.40
C THR A 84 -0.92 2.31 -9.85
N GLU A 85 -0.83 3.64 -9.85
CA GLU A 85 0.33 4.37 -9.36
C GLU A 85 -0.10 5.70 -8.69
N TYR A 86 0.60 6.08 -7.63
CA TYR A 86 0.50 7.37 -6.97
C TYR A 86 1.88 7.87 -6.57
N VAL A 87 2.16 9.15 -6.83
CA VAL A 87 3.42 9.81 -6.48
C VAL A 87 3.07 11.13 -5.80
N PHE A 88 3.65 11.35 -4.62
CA PHE A 88 3.48 12.57 -3.82
C PHE A 88 4.83 13.26 -3.62
#